data_AF-A0A1Y0I8V2-F1
#
_entry.id   AF-A0A1Y0I8V2-F1
#
_cell.length_a   1.000
_cell.length_b   1.000
_cell.length_c   1.000
_cell.angle_alpha   90.00
_cell.angle_beta   90.00
_cell.angle_gamma   90.00
#
_symmetry.space_group_name_H-M   'P 1'
#
loop_
_entity.id
_entity.type
_entity.pdbx_description
1 polymer ?
#
loop_
_entity_poly.entity_id
_entity_poly.type
_entity_poly.pdbx_seq_one_letter_code
_entity_poly.pdbx_strand_id
1 'polypeptide(L)'
;MTWEIFCEWLGAIGSVASIVSLGLFFWAGWTLTKFKHQLILREKTPIHFKKLSELTVKLDQARSSESESDISREILVQIRIQLKYLQKQLKDDDFSREIRKLEPLIEKYVKGHTKRQTVTELNEIFISLHIIIEEGRQIMDYMRWEL
;
A
#
# COMPACT_ATOMS: atom_id res chain seq x y z
N MET A 1 -33.48 -23.03 -50.06
CA MET A 1 -32.57 -22.51 -49.03
C MET A 1 -32.14 -23.71 -48.21
N THR A 2 -30.89 -24.15 -48.38
CA THR A 2 -30.39 -25.44 -47.86
C THR A 2 -30.20 -25.39 -46.34
N TRP A 3 -30.50 -26.51 -45.67
CA TRP A 3 -30.36 -26.72 -44.22
C TRP A 3 -28.97 -26.33 -43.67
N GLU A 4 -27.95 -26.40 -44.51
CA GLU A 4 -26.57 -26.01 -44.21
C GLU A 4 -26.43 -24.53 -43.84
N ILE A 5 -27.12 -23.63 -44.55
CA ILE A 5 -27.09 -22.17 -44.28
C ILE A 5 -27.74 -21.89 -42.91
N PHE A 6 -28.77 -22.65 -42.53
CA PHE A 6 -29.45 -22.49 -41.24
C PHE A 6 -28.57 -22.94 -40.06
N CYS A 7 -27.81 -24.02 -40.23
CA CYS A 7 -26.85 -24.51 -39.22
C CYS A 7 -25.66 -23.56 -39.02
N GLU A 8 -25.13 -22.95 -40.08
CA GLU A 8 -24.04 -21.96 -39.98
C GLU A 8 -24.49 -20.69 -39.22
N TRP A 9 -25.72 -20.22 -39.46
CA TRP A 9 -26.30 -19.10 -38.73
C TRP A 9 -26.50 -19.38 -37.22
N LEU A 10 -26.99 -20.58 -36.87
CA LEU A 10 -27.16 -20.97 -35.46
C LEU A 10 -25.81 -21.14 -34.74
N GLY A 11 -24.80 -21.69 -35.41
CA GLY A 11 -23.44 -21.78 -34.86
C GLY A 11 -22.78 -20.41 -34.65
N ALA A 12 -23.00 -19.48 -35.58
CA ALA A 12 -22.52 -18.10 -35.47
C ALA A 12 -23.18 -17.35 -34.30
N ILE A 13 -24.50 -17.47 -34.12
CA ILE A 13 -25.22 -16.82 -33.00
C ILE A 13 -24.78 -17.39 -31.64
N GLY A 14 -24.59 -18.72 -31.54
CA GLY A 14 -24.08 -19.36 -30.32
C GLY A 14 -22.64 -18.95 -29.95
N SER A 15 -21.80 -18.72 -30.97
CA SER A 15 -20.43 -18.21 -30.79
C SER A 15 -20.42 -16.76 -30.31
N VAL A 16 -21.25 -15.89 -30.89
CA VAL A 16 -21.37 -14.47 -30.49
C VAL A 16 -21.91 -14.36 -29.06
N ALA A 17 -22.92 -15.14 -28.69
CA ALA A 17 -23.45 -15.16 -27.33
C ALA A 17 -22.39 -15.58 -26.29
N SER A 18 -21.51 -16.53 -26.66
CA SER A 18 -20.41 -16.98 -25.81
C SER A 18 -19.34 -15.89 -25.62
N ILE A 19 -18.99 -15.16 -26.67
CA ILE A 19 -18.02 -14.03 -26.59
C ILE A 19 -18.58 -12.88 -25.76
N VAL A 20 -19.85 -12.52 -25.96
CA VAL A 20 -20.54 -11.49 -25.17
C VAL A 20 -20.62 -11.90 -23.70
N SER A 21 -20.91 -13.18 -23.41
CA SER A 21 -20.94 -13.71 -22.05
C SER A 21 -19.55 -13.64 -21.40
N LEU A 22 -18.50 -14.04 -22.10
CA LEU A 22 -17.11 -13.88 -21.64
C LEU A 22 -16.76 -12.41 -21.34
N GLY A 23 -17.13 -11.49 -22.24
CA GLY A 23 -16.95 -10.05 -22.03
C GLY A 23 -17.68 -9.52 -20.80
N LEU A 24 -18.91 -9.95 -20.57
CA LEU A 24 -19.69 -9.61 -19.37
C LEU A 24 -19.07 -10.20 -18.09
N PHE A 25 -18.54 -11.43 -18.13
CA PHE A 25 -17.82 -12.03 -17.01
C PHE A 25 -16.52 -11.28 -16.67
N PHE A 26 -15.73 -10.90 -17.68
CA PHE A 26 -14.53 -10.09 -17.46
C PHE A 26 -14.86 -8.70 -16.92
N TRP A 27 -15.91 -8.06 -17.43
CA TRP A 27 -16.36 -6.75 -16.96
C TRP A 27 -16.93 -6.82 -15.53
N ALA A 28 -17.73 -7.83 -15.21
CA ALA A 28 -18.25 -8.06 -13.86
C ALA A 28 -17.11 -8.39 -12.88
N GLY A 29 -16.15 -9.23 -13.26
CA GLY A 29 -14.97 -9.54 -12.45
C GLY A 29 -14.06 -8.32 -12.23
N TRP A 30 -13.88 -7.50 -13.27
CA TRP A 30 -13.09 -6.26 -13.20
C TRP A 30 -13.75 -5.20 -12.32
N THR A 31 -15.07 -5.00 -12.47
CA THR A 31 -15.84 -4.08 -11.61
C THR A 31 -15.85 -4.54 -10.17
N LEU A 32 -16.08 -5.84 -9.88
CA LEU A 32 -15.99 -6.38 -8.51
C LEU A 32 -14.60 -6.15 -7.89
N THR A 33 -13.54 -6.33 -8.69
CA THR A 33 -12.16 -6.12 -8.25
C THR A 33 -11.89 -4.64 -7.95
N LYS A 34 -12.39 -3.73 -8.80
CA LYS A 34 -12.31 -2.28 -8.55
C LYS A 34 -13.07 -1.87 -7.29
N PHE A 35 -14.30 -2.35 -7.10
CA PHE A 35 -15.09 -2.07 -5.89
C PHE A 35 -14.40 -2.57 -4.62
N LYS A 36 -13.87 -3.79 -4.63
CA LYS A 36 -13.13 -4.34 -3.50
C LYS A 36 -11.87 -3.53 -3.20
N HIS A 37 -11.15 -3.09 -4.23
CA HIS A 37 -9.96 -2.27 -4.05
C HIS A 37 -10.31 -0.89 -3.49
N GLN A 38 -11.36 -0.24 -4.00
CA GLN A 38 -11.88 1.03 -3.48
C GLN A 38 -12.35 0.92 -2.02
N LEU A 39 -13.04 -0.17 -1.64
CA LEU A 39 -13.43 -0.43 -0.25
C LEU A 39 -12.23 -0.56 0.69
N ILE A 40 -11.19 -1.28 0.27
CA ILE A 40 -9.95 -1.43 1.06
C ILE A 40 -9.24 -0.08 1.21
N LEU A 41 -9.14 0.69 0.12
CA LEU A 41 -8.56 2.03 0.14
C LEU A 41 -9.34 3.00 1.03
N ARG A 42 -10.68 2.88 1.06
CA ARG A 42 -11.57 3.76 1.84
C ARG A 42 -11.57 3.45 3.34
N GLU A 43 -11.56 2.18 3.73
CA GLU A 43 -11.74 1.80 5.14
C GLU A 43 -10.43 1.48 5.84
N LYS A 44 -9.47 0.81 5.17
CA LYS A 44 -8.30 0.25 5.85
C LYS A 44 -7.08 1.16 5.75
N THR A 45 -6.82 1.76 4.59
CA THR A 45 -5.67 2.65 4.38
C THR A 45 -5.58 3.79 5.41
N PRO A 46 -6.68 4.50 5.76
CA PRO A 46 -6.63 5.54 6.79
C PRO A 46 -6.26 5.02 8.18
N ILE A 47 -6.72 3.80 8.54
CA ILE A 47 -6.40 3.17 9.82
C ILE A 47 -4.91 2.87 9.92
N HIS A 48 -4.31 2.38 8.84
CA HIS A 48 -2.88 2.09 8.77
C HIS A 48 -2.02 3.35 8.81
N PHE A 49 -2.44 4.46 8.17
CA PHE A 49 -1.78 5.76 8.32
C PHE A 49 -1.89 6.34 9.72
N LYS A 50 -3.06 6.24 10.35
CA LYS A 50 -3.24 6.66 11.75
C LYS A 50 -2.30 5.88 12.67
N LYS A 51 -2.23 4.56 12.51
CA LYS A 51 -1.32 3.70 13.28
C LYS A 51 0.15 4.03 13.03
N LEU A 52 0.53 4.33 11.78
CA LEU A 52 1.88 4.78 11.43
C LEU A 52 2.25 6.10 12.14
N SER A 53 1.32 7.06 12.18
CA SER A 53 1.50 8.32 12.90
C SER A 53 1.67 8.11 14.40
N GLU A 54 0.82 7.29 15.02
CA GLU A 54 0.92 6.94 16.45
C GLU A 54 2.26 6.27 16.79
N LEU A 55 2.74 5.36 15.93
CA LEU A 55 4.04 4.71 16.10
C LEU A 55 5.20 5.69 15.96
N THR A 56 5.09 6.67 15.05
CA THR A 56 6.10 7.71 14.87
C THR A 56 6.22 8.59 16.12
N VAL A 57 5.09 8.96 16.74
CA VAL A 57 5.08 9.70 18.02
C VAL A 57 5.69 8.86 19.14
N LYS A 58 5.36 7.56 19.22
CA LYS A 58 5.95 6.66 20.22
C LYS A 58 7.46 6.49 20.04
N LEU A 59 7.93 6.47 18.79
CA LEU A 59 9.36 6.43 18.49
C LEU A 59 10.05 7.69 19.02
N ASP A 60 9.39 8.86 18.92
CA ASP A 60 9.96 10.15 19.33
C ASP A 60 10.05 10.27 20.84
N GLN A 61 9.02 9.76 21.53
CA GLN A 61 9.01 9.59 22.98
C GLN A 61 10.10 8.62 23.44
N ALA A 62 10.25 7.48 22.76
CA ALA A 62 11.27 6.48 23.09
C ALA A 62 12.70 7.02 22.89
N ARG A 63 12.91 7.83 21.85
CA ARG A 63 14.16 8.58 21.60
C ARG A 63 14.48 9.59 22.71
N SER A 64 13.49 10.06 23.46
CA SER A 64 13.70 11.04 24.54
C SER A 64 14.01 10.40 25.89
N SER A 65 14.00 9.07 25.97
CA SER A 65 14.21 8.30 27.22
C SER A 65 15.46 7.42 27.12
N GLU A 66 16.38 7.50 28.08
CA GLU A 66 17.69 6.82 28.08
C GLU A 66 17.66 5.26 27.95
N SER A 67 16.49 4.60 27.96
CA SER A 67 16.31 3.14 27.72
C SER A 67 16.24 2.76 26.22
N GLU A 68 16.86 3.60 25.38
CA GLU A 68 16.53 3.99 24.00
C GLU A 68 16.60 2.91 22.90
N SER A 69 17.33 1.81 23.11
CA SER A 69 17.69 0.88 22.02
C SER A 69 16.54 -0.06 21.65
N ASP A 70 16.02 -0.81 22.62
CA ASP A 70 15.22 -1.99 22.29
C ASP A 70 13.75 -1.65 22.02
N ILE A 71 13.22 -0.64 22.71
CA ILE A 71 11.88 -0.09 22.47
C ILE A 71 11.82 0.57 21.08
N SER A 72 12.83 1.37 20.72
CA SER A 72 12.90 2.00 19.40
C SER A 72 12.99 0.97 18.28
N ARG A 73 13.77 -0.11 18.47
CA ARG A 73 13.83 -1.23 17.52
C ARG A 73 12.48 -1.90 17.32
N GLU A 74 11.76 -2.20 18.40
CA GLU A 74 10.44 -2.80 18.32
C GLU A 74 9.44 -1.91 17.57
N ILE A 75 9.42 -0.61 17.89
CA ILE A 75 8.57 0.38 17.21
C ILE A 75 8.90 0.45 15.72
N LEU A 76 10.19 0.46 15.36
CA LEU A 76 10.64 0.48 13.96
C LEU A 76 10.24 -0.77 13.18
N VAL A 77 10.23 -1.94 13.82
CA VAL A 77 9.70 -3.18 13.22
C VAL A 77 8.20 -3.03 12.95
N GLN A 78 7.44 -2.48 13.90
CA GLN A 78 6.01 -2.23 13.71
C GLN A 78 5.73 -1.22 12.58
N ILE A 79 6.52 -0.14 12.52
CA ILE A 79 6.48 0.86 11.45
C ILE A 79 6.72 0.19 10.09
N ARG A 80 7.78 -0.65 9.97
CA ARG A 80 8.08 -1.39 8.73
C ARG A 80 6.90 -2.24 8.26
N ILE A 81 6.18 -2.89 9.18
CA ILE A 81 4.99 -3.68 8.85
C ILE A 81 3.88 -2.78 8.27
N GLN A 82 3.64 -1.62 8.88
CA GLN A 82 2.64 -0.67 8.37
C GLN A 82 3.02 -0.14 6.99
N LEU A 83 4.29 0.21 6.78
CA LEU A 83 4.80 0.71 5.50
C LEU A 83 4.64 -0.33 4.38
N LYS A 84 5.00 -1.60 4.63
CA LYS A 84 4.78 -2.68 3.64
C LYS A 84 3.32 -2.86 3.27
N TYR A 85 2.42 -2.73 4.24
CA TYR A 85 0.99 -2.76 3.96
C TYR A 85 0.58 -1.60 3.05
N LEU A 86 0.95 -0.37 3.41
CA LEU A 86 0.60 0.84 2.66
C LEU A 86 1.18 0.82 1.24
N GLN A 87 2.44 0.40 1.08
CA GLN A 87 3.09 0.23 -0.23
C GLN A 87 2.28 -0.70 -1.14
N LYS A 88 1.81 -1.83 -0.60
CA LYS A 88 1.02 -2.80 -1.35
C LYS A 88 -0.37 -2.29 -1.73
N GLN A 89 -0.98 -1.44 -0.90
CA GLN A 89 -2.32 -0.91 -1.15
C GLN A 89 -2.31 0.28 -2.10
N LEU A 90 -1.45 1.26 -1.86
CA LEU A 90 -1.41 2.50 -2.65
C LEU A 90 -0.87 2.26 -4.05
N LYS A 91 0.12 1.36 -4.20
CA LYS A 91 0.80 1.08 -5.48
C LYS A 91 1.30 2.33 -6.21
N ASP A 92 1.53 3.40 -5.47
CA ASP A 92 2.08 4.66 -5.98
C ASP A 92 3.60 4.54 -6.07
N ASP A 93 4.16 4.97 -7.21
CA ASP A 93 5.58 4.75 -7.54
C ASP A 93 6.51 5.62 -6.72
N ASP A 94 6.11 6.86 -6.43
CA ASP A 94 6.90 7.81 -5.66
C ASP A 94 6.85 7.45 -4.16
N PHE A 95 5.66 7.16 -3.62
CA PHE A 95 5.49 6.64 -2.26
C PHE A 95 6.27 5.33 -2.04
N SER A 96 6.23 4.43 -3.03
CA SER A 96 6.99 3.17 -2.98
C SER A 96 8.50 3.39 -3.09
N ARG A 97 8.95 4.50 -3.69
CA ARG A 97 10.36 4.88 -3.75
C ARG A 97 10.84 5.34 -2.38
N GLU A 98 10.07 6.19 -1.69
CA GLU A 98 10.43 6.67 -0.36
C GLU A 98 10.48 5.53 0.67
N ILE A 99 9.53 4.59 0.61
CA ILE A 99 9.59 3.38 1.47
C ILE A 99 10.86 2.56 1.20
N ARG A 100 11.26 2.41 -0.06
CA ARG A 100 12.49 1.67 -0.43
C ARG A 100 13.76 2.35 0.06
N LYS A 101 13.77 3.68 0.18
CA LYS A 101 14.89 4.44 0.78
C LYS A 101 14.93 4.26 2.31
N LEU A 102 13.76 4.20 2.95
CA LEU A 102 13.64 4.06 4.40
C LEU A 102 13.94 2.63 4.90
N GLU A 103 13.55 1.59 4.16
CA GLU A 103 13.74 0.19 4.58
C GLU A 103 15.19 -0.17 4.98
N PRO A 104 16.25 0.19 4.23
CA PRO A 104 17.62 -0.09 4.63
C PRO A 104 18.05 0.69 5.88
N LEU A 105 17.54 1.91 6.11
CA LEU A 105 17.83 2.68 7.31
C LEU A 105 17.26 2.01 8.56
N ILE A 106 16.01 1.55 8.47
CA ILE A 106 15.36 0.76 9.53
C ILE A 106 16.15 -0.51 9.81
N GLU A 107 16.55 -1.24 8.78
CA GLU A 107 17.28 -2.50 8.94
C GLU A 107 18.66 -2.28 9.58
N LYS A 108 19.37 -1.23 9.18
CA LYS A 108 20.65 -0.83 9.77
C LYS A 108 20.51 -0.53 11.27
N TYR A 109 19.50 0.25 11.63
CA TYR A 109 19.22 0.59 13.02
C TYR A 109 18.82 -0.64 13.86
N VAL A 110 17.97 -1.51 13.32
CA VAL A 110 17.53 -2.74 13.99
C VAL A 110 18.68 -3.72 14.21
N LYS A 111 19.61 -3.84 13.25
CA LYS A 111 20.78 -4.72 13.35
C LYS A 111 21.87 -4.21 14.28
N GLY A 112 21.92 -2.91 14.56
CA GLY A 112 22.72 -2.31 15.62
C GLY A 112 24.23 -2.33 15.37
N HIS A 113 24.77 -1.19 14.93
CA HIS A 113 26.20 -0.91 15.06
C HIS A 113 26.37 0.40 15.84
N THR A 114 26.87 0.30 17.08
CA THR A 114 27.42 1.39 17.91
C THR A 114 26.49 2.56 18.33
N LYS A 115 26.40 2.79 19.65
CA LYS A 115 25.60 3.85 20.35
C LYS A 115 25.72 5.29 19.84
N ARG A 116 26.76 5.65 19.07
CA ARG A 116 26.97 7.00 18.52
C ARG A 116 26.38 7.19 17.11
N GLN A 117 26.17 6.09 16.37
CA GLN A 117 25.56 6.12 15.04
C GLN A 117 24.02 6.08 15.10
N THR A 118 23.46 5.63 16.23
CA THR A 118 22.02 5.44 16.45
C THR A 118 21.19 6.73 16.43
N VAL A 119 21.71 7.87 16.90
CA VAL A 119 20.93 9.13 16.95
C VAL A 119 20.78 9.76 15.57
N THR A 120 21.86 9.76 14.77
CA THR A 120 21.82 10.27 13.38
C THR A 120 20.93 9.38 12.50
N GLU A 121 21.04 8.06 12.65
CA GLU A 121 20.20 7.10 11.92
C GLU A 121 18.72 7.23 12.29
N LEU A 122 18.40 7.43 13.58
CA LEU A 122 17.02 7.73 13.98
C LEU A 122 16.51 9.02 13.37
N ASN A 123 17.31 10.09 13.36
CA ASN A 123 16.92 11.36 12.74
C ASN A 123 16.62 11.20 11.25
N GLU A 124 17.46 10.48 10.50
CA GLU A 124 17.23 10.20 9.08
C GLU A 124 15.95 9.37 8.87
N ILE A 125 15.70 8.39 9.74
CA ILE A 125 14.46 7.62 9.74
C ILE A 125 13.25 8.52 10.02
N PHE A 126 13.34 9.43 10.97
CA PHE A 126 12.26 10.37 11.30
C PHE A 126 11.91 11.30 10.14
N ILE A 127 12.92 11.91 9.52
CA ILE A 127 12.73 12.77 8.35
C ILE A 127 12.04 11.98 7.23
N SER A 128 12.53 10.77 6.95
CA SER A 128 11.95 9.90 5.91
C SER A 128 10.52 9.49 6.23
N LEU A 129 10.22 9.16 7.49
CA LEU A 129 8.86 8.82 7.94
C LEU A 129 7.91 10.00 7.79
N HIS A 130 8.37 11.21 8.11
CA HIS A 130 7.56 12.42 7.98
C HIS A 130 7.20 12.69 6.51
N ILE A 131 8.17 12.53 5.60
CA ILE A 131 7.94 12.65 4.14
C ILE A 131 6.90 11.62 3.69
N ILE A 132 7.07 10.35 4.06
CA ILE A 132 6.14 9.27 3.70
C ILE A 132 4.72 9.52 4.24
N ILE A 133 4.59 10.01 5.48
CA ILE A 133 3.29 10.33 6.06
C ILE A 133 2.63 11.48 5.30
N GLU A 134 3.38 12.50 4.93
CA GLU A 134 2.87 13.66 4.18
C GLU A 134 2.48 13.29 2.74
N GLU A 135 3.31 12.55 2.01
CA GLU A 135 2.97 12.01 0.69
C GLU A 135 1.74 11.11 0.75
N GLY A 136 1.69 10.22 1.75
CA GLY A 136 0.55 9.36 2.00
C GLY A 136 -0.73 10.12 2.30
N ARG A 137 -0.64 11.25 3.02
CA ARG A 137 -1.77 12.16 3.26
C ARG A 137 -2.24 12.79 1.95
N GLN A 138 -1.33 13.30 1.12
CA GLN A 138 -1.68 13.90 -0.17
C GLN A 138 -2.37 12.89 -1.10
N ILE A 139 -1.89 11.63 -1.15
CA ILE A 139 -2.53 10.55 -1.91
C ILE A 139 -3.94 10.27 -1.36
N MET A 140 -4.10 10.21 -0.04
CA MET A 140 -5.42 10.02 0.58
C MET A 140 -6.38 11.18 0.31
N ASP A 141 -5.90 12.42 0.34
CA ASP A 141 -6.70 13.59 0.03
C ASP A 141 -7.12 13.55 -1.45
N TYR A 142 -6.20 13.28 -2.38
CA TYR A 142 -6.50 13.12 -3.80
C TYR A 142 -7.56 12.03 -4.05
N MET A 143 -7.39 10.84 -3.45
CA MET A 143 -8.38 9.76 -3.55
C MET A 143 -9.75 10.14 -2.96
N ARG A 144 -9.80 11.06 -1.99
CA ARG A 144 -11.05 11.58 -1.42
C ARG A 144 -11.73 12.58 -2.37
N TRP A 145 -10.98 13.31 -3.19
CA TRP A 145 -11.50 14.35 -4.11
C TRP A 145 -11.88 13.81 -5.50
N GLU A 146 -11.30 12.71 -5.97
CA GLU A 146 -11.65 12.07 -7.26
C GLU A 146 -12.89 11.15 -7.24
N LEU A 147 -13.54 11.00 -6.08
CA LEU A 147 -14.76 10.20 -5.87
C LEU A 147 -15.98 11.09 -5.65
#